data_AF-A0A974ACT0-F1
#
_entry.id   AF-A0A974ACT0-F1
#
_cell.length_a   1.000
_cell.length_b   1.000
_cell.length_c   1.000
_cell.angle_alpha   90.00
_cell.angle_beta   90.00
_cell.angle_gamma   90.00
#
_symmetry.space_group_name_H-M   'P 1'
#
loop_
_entity.id
_entity.type
_entity.pdbx_description
1 polymer ?
#
loop_
_entity_poly.entity_id
_entity_poly.type
_entity_poly.pdbx_seq_one_letter_code
_entity_poly.pdbx_strand_id
1 'polypeptide(L)'
;MVQKAAILVRVDKYIDGDQVRFGVPVRFRPVIDDANKHTRRSDRSRKLVTTIAPVSSYEYDGVRVSLAFGAYDVEAVLPSGEPLLKELLVGPEAEEYGDAGMPVILRGEASPNEWRSWAHFSGATLASAHQQSGELLRGPSYPTTSFSVTIGSIAGSSDFDGFDPSSWTGWFHYLEERYRRGPEHALDIQLAGSDDGLSVTTEGGYNGTPLRIMFTRQASASFDFHTTEIGARRTYAAIAGKAGTQLFALPLPWGDSYYSTPFEMLAFEDDRQLRCDPVLRDERWAGLVAYLNRGRVDLAYEILKSAQDALFEKFENPLAAAIGGYVLLSSLQEGDHANDWPEWLDNLARRFPRLPDGPILRAKWLLSQNVEEHLYEAHELLYDSVMRGLPFFTTGVVWLIEGLEQTSIGCPTCTELLRKVRGVARSMDLSQAFTSFSIAKPLTRDVEETKPELDAPAGNLVEPGAQGALGRLEQSQTQQSSLPQLQYLTLTQS
;
A
#
# COMPACT_ATOMS: atom_id res chain seq x y z
N MET A 1 15.81 -43.07 8.58
CA MET A 1 15.59 -41.93 7.68
C MET A 1 14.11 -41.56 7.76
N VAL A 2 13.77 -40.27 7.80
CA VAL A 2 12.37 -39.83 7.79
C VAL A 2 11.88 -39.91 6.34
N GLN A 3 10.85 -40.73 6.09
CA GLN A 3 10.22 -40.81 4.76
C GLN A 3 9.59 -39.47 4.42
N LYS A 4 9.72 -39.06 3.16
CA LYS A 4 9.18 -37.81 2.63
C LYS A 4 8.45 -38.06 1.32
N ALA A 5 7.37 -37.31 1.09
CA ALA A 5 6.68 -37.26 -0.19
C ALA A 5 6.77 -35.87 -0.80
N ALA A 6 6.63 -35.80 -2.12
CA ALA A 6 6.49 -34.55 -2.85
C ALA A 6 5.03 -34.09 -2.84
N ILE A 7 4.81 -32.84 -2.49
CA ILE A 7 3.52 -32.16 -2.47
C ILE A 7 3.55 -31.06 -3.52
N LEU A 8 2.53 -30.96 -4.36
CA LEU A 8 2.39 -29.88 -5.34
C LEU A 8 1.34 -28.89 -4.82
N VAL A 9 1.76 -27.74 -4.31
CA VAL A 9 0.85 -26.76 -3.70
C VAL A 9 0.60 -25.55 -4.61
N ARG A 10 -0.66 -25.12 -4.65
CA ARG A 10 -1.11 -23.92 -5.37
C ARG A 10 -2.28 -23.25 -4.68
N VAL A 11 -2.42 -21.94 -4.92
CA VAL A 11 -3.62 -21.19 -4.56
C VAL A 11 -4.52 -21.06 -5.79
N ASP A 12 -5.67 -21.69 -5.75
CA ASP A 12 -6.68 -21.64 -6.80
C ASP A 12 -7.55 -20.39 -6.60
N LYS A 13 -7.22 -19.36 -7.37
CA LYS A 13 -7.99 -18.13 -7.49
C LYS A 13 -7.88 -17.66 -8.93
N TYR A 14 -9.02 -17.37 -9.54
CA TYR A 14 -9.04 -16.76 -10.87
C TYR A 14 -8.46 -15.34 -10.77
N ILE A 15 -7.47 -15.06 -11.62
CA ILE A 15 -6.85 -13.74 -11.80
C ILE A 15 -6.97 -13.41 -13.29
N ASP A 16 -7.60 -12.30 -13.61
CA ASP A 16 -7.85 -11.88 -14.99
C ASP A 16 -6.52 -11.71 -15.75
N GLY A 17 -6.43 -12.33 -16.92
CA GLY A 17 -5.32 -12.18 -17.86
C GLY A 17 -3.99 -12.82 -17.48
N ASP A 18 -3.76 -13.21 -16.21
CA ASP A 18 -2.41 -13.40 -15.70
C ASP A 18 -2.29 -14.50 -14.62
N GLN A 19 -1.05 -14.95 -14.38
CA GLN A 19 -0.67 -15.78 -13.23
C GLN A 19 0.13 -14.94 -12.23
N VAL A 20 -0.08 -15.13 -10.92
CA VAL A 20 0.82 -14.52 -9.91
C VAL A 20 1.86 -15.54 -9.49
N ARG A 21 3.06 -15.45 -10.07
CA ARG A 21 4.16 -16.40 -9.85
C ARG A 21 4.69 -16.32 -8.42
N PHE A 22 4.91 -15.12 -7.93
CA PHE A 22 5.26 -14.87 -6.52
C PHE A 22 3.99 -14.54 -5.74
N GLY A 23 3.15 -15.56 -5.60
CA GLY A 23 1.80 -15.44 -5.09
C GLY A 23 1.75 -15.24 -3.57
N VAL A 24 1.72 -16.34 -2.84
CA VAL A 24 1.27 -16.36 -1.45
C VAL A 24 2.18 -17.25 -0.60
N PRO A 25 2.70 -16.78 0.56
CA PRO A 25 3.35 -17.65 1.52
C PRO A 25 2.37 -18.70 2.07
N VAL A 26 2.73 -19.97 1.89
CA VAL A 26 2.01 -21.13 2.42
C VAL A 26 2.85 -21.81 3.48
N ARG A 27 2.27 -22.02 4.65
CA ARG A 27 2.92 -22.66 5.81
C ARG A 27 2.30 -24.03 6.04
N PHE A 28 3.16 -25.02 6.22
CA PHE A 28 2.81 -26.40 6.55
C PHE A 28 3.18 -26.66 8.01
N ARG A 29 2.19 -26.58 8.90
CA ARG A 29 2.37 -26.82 10.34
C ARG A 29 2.12 -28.28 10.66
N PRO A 30 3.09 -29.03 11.21
CA PRO A 30 2.85 -30.39 11.64
C PRO A 30 1.79 -30.43 12.74
N VAL A 31 0.74 -31.24 12.57
CA VAL A 31 -0.25 -31.49 13.61
C VAL A 31 0.39 -32.43 14.64
N ILE A 32 0.46 -31.97 15.88
CA ILE A 32 0.96 -32.73 17.02
C ILE A 32 -0.26 -33.27 17.77
N ASP A 33 -0.48 -34.58 17.67
CA ASP A 33 -1.56 -35.24 18.40
C ASP A 33 -1.19 -35.35 19.89
N ASP A 34 -1.81 -34.51 20.70
CA ASP A 34 -1.59 -34.44 22.14
C ASP A 34 -2.05 -35.71 22.87
N ALA A 35 -2.97 -36.49 22.31
CA ALA A 35 -3.47 -37.72 22.91
C ALA A 35 -2.42 -38.84 22.92
N ASN A 36 -1.40 -38.75 22.06
CA ASN A 36 -0.39 -39.79 21.86
C ASN A 36 1.05 -39.33 22.20
N LYS A 37 1.20 -38.38 23.14
CA LYS A 37 2.50 -37.80 23.55
C LYS A 37 3.61 -38.82 23.89
N HIS A 38 3.25 -40.03 24.33
CA HIS A 38 4.21 -41.04 24.78
C HIS A 38 4.79 -41.93 23.67
N THR A 39 4.19 -42.00 22.48
CA THR A 39 4.61 -42.98 21.46
C THR A 39 5.44 -42.41 20.30
N ARG A 40 5.61 -41.08 20.17
CA ARG A 40 6.15 -40.50 18.93
C ARG A 40 7.35 -39.58 19.09
N ARG A 41 8.53 -40.22 19.17
CA ARG A 41 9.82 -39.56 18.89
C ARG A 41 9.89 -39.01 17.44
N SER A 42 9.08 -39.56 16.52
CA SER A 42 8.99 -39.15 15.12
C SER A 42 8.37 -37.77 14.92
N ASP A 43 7.38 -37.38 15.73
CA ASP A 43 6.63 -36.12 15.53
C ASP A 43 7.48 -34.88 15.80
N ARG A 44 8.41 -34.97 16.76
CA ARG A 44 9.34 -33.88 17.07
C ARG A 44 10.34 -33.57 15.95
N SER A 45 10.47 -34.45 14.96
CA SER A 45 11.39 -34.23 13.83
C SER A 45 10.76 -33.42 12.69
N ARG A 46 9.43 -33.28 12.67
CA ARG A 46 8.72 -32.51 11.65
C ARG A 46 8.84 -31.03 11.99
N LYS A 47 9.35 -30.23 11.05
CA LYS A 47 9.50 -28.78 11.18
C LYS A 47 8.40 -28.07 10.41
N LEU A 48 8.08 -26.85 10.83
CA LEU A 48 7.34 -25.90 10.01
C LEU A 48 8.08 -25.72 8.67
N VAL A 49 7.35 -25.86 7.58
CA VAL A 49 7.85 -25.57 6.23
C VAL A 49 7.07 -24.40 5.66
N THR A 50 7.76 -23.39 5.14
CA THR A 50 7.14 -22.27 4.41
C THR A 50 7.58 -22.35 2.95
N THR A 51 6.67 -22.08 2.03
CA THR A 51 6.94 -21.97 0.59
C THR A 51 6.12 -20.83 -0.01
N ILE A 52 6.45 -20.39 -1.22
CA ILE A 52 5.65 -19.41 -1.96
C ILE A 52 4.87 -20.15 -3.04
N ALA A 53 3.57 -20.29 -2.83
CA ALA A 53 2.70 -20.93 -3.80
C ALA A 53 2.25 -19.91 -4.86
N PRO A 54 2.22 -20.29 -6.14
CA PRO A 54 1.63 -19.44 -7.17
C PRO A 54 0.12 -19.32 -6.97
N VAL A 55 -0.44 -18.19 -7.40
CA VAL A 55 -1.90 -18.00 -7.53
C VAL A 55 -2.27 -18.22 -8.99
N SER A 56 -3.00 -19.31 -9.24
CA SER A 56 -3.34 -19.73 -10.60
C SER A 56 -4.51 -20.70 -10.61
N SER A 57 -5.36 -20.58 -11.63
CA SER A 57 -6.42 -21.55 -11.93
C SER A 57 -5.89 -22.77 -12.72
N TYR A 58 -4.71 -22.71 -13.32
CA TYR A 58 -4.16 -23.79 -14.16
C TYR A 58 -3.67 -24.97 -13.32
N GLU A 59 -4.17 -26.17 -13.65
CA GLU A 59 -3.99 -27.40 -12.85
C GLU A 59 -2.52 -27.77 -12.58
N TYR A 60 -1.64 -27.44 -13.52
CA TYR A 60 -0.21 -27.79 -13.47
C TYR A 60 0.66 -26.72 -12.82
N ASP A 61 0.11 -25.56 -12.48
CA ASP A 61 0.85 -24.53 -11.77
C ASP A 61 0.91 -24.90 -10.30
N GLY A 62 2.12 -25.14 -9.79
CA GLY A 62 2.31 -25.40 -8.38
C GLY A 62 3.78 -25.40 -8.01
N VAL A 63 4.05 -25.15 -6.73
CA VAL A 63 5.39 -25.30 -6.18
C VAL A 63 5.51 -26.67 -5.51
N ARG A 64 6.61 -27.37 -5.79
CA ARG A 64 6.88 -28.67 -5.18
C ARG A 64 7.52 -28.47 -3.81
N VAL A 65 6.94 -29.13 -2.80
CA VAL A 65 7.40 -29.11 -1.41
C VAL A 65 7.64 -30.53 -0.95
N SER A 66 8.80 -30.80 -0.34
CA SER A 66 9.10 -32.12 0.23
C SER A 66 8.73 -32.15 1.71
N LEU A 67 7.69 -32.91 2.06
CA LEU A 67 7.21 -33.03 3.44
C LEU A 67 7.44 -34.43 3.99
N ALA A 68 7.75 -34.52 5.28
CA ALA A 68 7.82 -35.79 5.99
C ALA A 68 6.42 -36.40 6.14
N PHE A 69 6.33 -37.73 6.31
CA PHE A 69 5.05 -38.38 6.57
C PHE A 69 4.42 -37.88 7.88
N GLY A 70 3.10 -37.67 7.87
CA GLY A 70 2.30 -37.22 9.01
C GLY A 70 1.17 -36.27 8.62
N ALA A 71 0.40 -35.83 9.62
CA ALA A 71 -0.66 -34.84 9.45
C ALA A 71 -0.12 -33.40 9.55
N TYR A 72 -0.64 -32.51 8.70
CA TYR A 72 -0.27 -31.10 8.61
C TYR A 72 -1.51 -30.22 8.48
N ASP A 73 -1.46 -29.06 9.14
CA ASP A 73 -2.33 -27.92 8.84
C ASP A 73 -1.61 -27.06 7.80
N VAL A 74 -2.21 -26.94 6.62
CA VAL A 74 -1.74 -26.08 5.54
C VAL A 74 -2.48 -24.77 5.64
N GLU A 75 -1.75 -23.68 5.86
CA GLU A 75 -2.31 -22.34 5.96
C GLU A 75 -1.68 -21.40 4.94
N ALA A 76 -2.48 -20.50 4.42
CA ALA A 76 -2.03 -19.35 3.66
C ALA A 76 -2.90 -18.16 4.02
N VAL A 77 -2.38 -16.94 3.87
CA VAL A 77 -3.21 -15.74 4.06
C VAL A 77 -3.00 -14.85 2.87
N LEU A 78 -4.05 -14.60 2.07
CA LEU A 78 -3.98 -13.73 0.90
C LEU A 78 -3.66 -12.28 1.32
N PRO A 79 -3.17 -11.42 0.40
CA PRO A 79 -3.01 -10.00 0.69
C PRO A 79 -4.32 -9.33 1.16
N SER A 80 -5.46 -9.79 0.66
CA SER A 80 -6.80 -9.40 1.14
C SER A 80 -7.08 -9.63 2.62
N GLY A 81 -6.29 -10.49 3.26
CA GLY A 81 -6.53 -10.93 4.61
C GLY A 81 -7.31 -12.23 4.73
N GLU A 82 -7.80 -12.74 3.61
CA GLU A 82 -8.51 -14.01 3.52
C GLU A 82 -7.59 -15.18 3.96
N PRO A 83 -7.93 -15.91 5.04
CA PRO A 83 -7.20 -17.09 5.45
C PRO A 83 -7.66 -18.30 4.64
N LEU A 84 -6.71 -19.04 4.06
CA LEU A 84 -6.94 -20.30 3.38
C LEU A 84 -6.39 -21.42 4.26
N LEU A 85 -7.23 -22.39 4.61
CA LEU A 85 -6.88 -23.51 5.49
C LEU A 85 -7.20 -24.84 4.83
N LYS A 86 -6.32 -25.83 4.98
CA LYS A 86 -6.53 -27.21 4.53
C LYS A 86 -5.77 -28.19 5.40
N GLU A 87 -6.44 -29.23 5.87
CA GLU A 87 -5.77 -30.36 6.51
C GLU A 87 -5.17 -31.29 5.45
N LEU A 88 -3.97 -31.79 5.71
CA LEU A 88 -3.21 -32.65 4.80
C LEU A 88 -2.63 -33.84 5.55
N LEU A 89 -2.94 -35.05 5.10
CA LEU A 89 -2.28 -36.27 5.54
C LEU A 89 -1.24 -36.70 4.51
N VAL A 90 0.04 -36.64 4.87
CA VAL A 90 1.15 -37.11 4.04
C VAL A 90 1.48 -38.54 4.44
N GLY A 91 1.26 -39.49 3.55
CA GLY A 91 1.53 -40.91 3.77
C GLY A 91 1.99 -41.63 2.50
N PRO A 92 2.00 -42.97 2.49
CA PRO A 92 2.43 -43.77 1.32
C PRO A 92 1.65 -43.44 0.03
N GLU A 93 0.36 -43.08 0.15
CA GLU A 93 -0.46 -42.66 -0.99
C GLU A 93 0.11 -41.42 -1.70
N ALA A 94 0.80 -40.53 -0.98
CA ALA A 94 1.45 -39.38 -1.58
C ALA A 94 2.65 -39.78 -2.46
N GLU A 95 3.24 -40.95 -2.24
CA GLU A 95 4.31 -41.49 -3.10
C GLU A 95 3.77 -42.03 -4.43
N GLU A 96 2.48 -42.41 -4.50
CA GLU A 96 1.85 -42.90 -5.74
C GLU A 96 1.81 -41.81 -6.83
N TYR A 97 1.83 -40.54 -6.43
CA TYR A 97 1.93 -39.41 -7.34
C TYR A 97 3.34 -39.21 -7.93
N GLY A 98 4.35 -39.91 -7.41
CA GLY A 98 5.73 -39.87 -7.88
C GLY A 98 6.25 -38.45 -8.09
N ASP A 99 6.72 -38.18 -9.32
CA ASP A 99 7.26 -36.87 -9.67
C ASP A 99 6.22 -35.77 -9.90
N ALA A 100 4.93 -36.11 -10.04
CA ALA A 100 3.90 -35.08 -10.09
C ALA A 100 3.68 -34.45 -8.71
N GLY A 101 3.85 -35.23 -7.64
CA GLY A 101 3.55 -34.85 -6.27
C GLY A 101 2.04 -34.80 -5.99
N MET A 102 1.67 -35.02 -4.73
CA MET A 102 0.26 -34.99 -4.30
C MET A 102 -0.30 -33.55 -4.37
N PRO A 103 -1.42 -33.31 -5.07
CA PRO A 103 -1.92 -31.95 -5.28
C PRO A 103 -2.58 -31.40 -4.00
N VAL A 104 -2.12 -30.22 -3.57
CA VAL A 104 -2.68 -29.45 -2.44
C VAL A 104 -3.15 -28.10 -2.96
N ILE A 105 -4.44 -28.05 -3.27
CA ILE A 105 -5.11 -26.85 -3.74
C ILE A 105 -5.74 -26.10 -2.56
N LEU A 106 -5.34 -24.86 -2.35
CA LEU A 106 -5.97 -23.90 -1.44
C LEU A 106 -6.89 -22.99 -2.25
N ARG A 107 -8.20 -23.06 -2.03
CA ARG A 107 -9.18 -22.31 -2.82
C ARG A 107 -9.52 -20.99 -2.15
N GLY A 108 -9.29 -19.89 -2.85
CA GLY A 108 -9.74 -18.58 -2.41
C GLY A 108 -11.21 -18.33 -2.74
N GLU A 109 -11.79 -17.33 -2.07
CA GLU A 109 -13.12 -16.82 -2.36
C GLU A 109 -13.19 -16.34 -3.80
N ALA A 110 -14.32 -16.64 -4.44
CA ALA A 110 -14.60 -16.15 -5.78
C ALA A 110 -14.69 -14.62 -5.75
N SER A 111 -13.96 -13.99 -6.66
CA SER A 111 -14.06 -12.54 -6.86
C SER A 111 -15.48 -12.20 -7.33
N PRO A 112 -16.09 -11.08 -6.90
CA PRO A 112 -17.46 -10.74 -7.30
C PRO A 112 -17.66 -10.65 -8.82
N ASN A 113 -16.61 -10.27 -9.54
CA ASN A 113 -16.53 -10.31 -11.00
C ASN A 113 -15.10 -10.68 -11.40
N GLU A 114 -14.93 -11.29 -12.58
CA GLU A 114 -13.63 -11.68 -13.14
C GLU A 114 -12.65 -10.50 -13.22
N TRP A 115 -13.12 -9.34 -13.71
CA TRP A 115 -12.31 -8.13 -13.84
C TRP A 115 -11.84 -7.54 -12.49
N ARG A 116 -12.45 -7.92 -11.36
CA ARG A 116 -12.05 -7.48 -10.00
C ARG A 116 -11.08 -8.42 -9.31
N SER A 117 -10.70 -9.51 -9.97
CA SER A 117 -9.89 -10.56 -9.35
C SER A 117 -8.55 -10.06 -8.79
N TRP A 118 -7.86 -9.21 -9.54
CA TRP A 118 -6.62 -8.57 -9.09
C TRP A 118 -6.81 -7.70 -7.86
N ALA A 119 -7.85 -6.87 -7.86
CA ALA A 119 -8.15 -6.00 -6.74
C ALA A 119 -8.60 -6.78 -5.49
N HIS A 120 -9.40 -7.83 -5.67
CA HIS A 120 -9.77 -8.73 -4.58
C HIS A 120 -8.55 -9.48 -4.04
N PHE A 121 -7.63 -9.91 -4.90
CA PHE A 121 -6.39 -10.55 -4.48
C PHE A 121 -5.48 -9.59 -3.71
N SER A 122 -5.26 -8.39 -4.24
CA SER A 122 -4.42 -7.35 -3.60
C SER A 122 -5.04 -6.80 -2.31
N GLY A 123 -6.30 -7.15 -2.07
CA GLY A 123 -7.04 -6.76 -0.89
C GLY A 123 -7.71 -5.42 -0.98
N ALA A 124 -7.66 -4.73 -2.13
CA ALA A 124 -8.32 -3.44 -2.34
C ALA A 124 -9.70 -3.46 -1.66
N THR A 125 -9.85 -2.61 -0.64
CA THR A 125 -11.01 -2.64 0.26
C THR A 125 -12.33 -2.47 -0.49
N LEU A 126 -12.26 -1.73 -1.59
CA LEU A 126 -13.39 -1.47 -2.48
C LEU A 126 -13.83 -2.70 -3.28
N ALA A 127 -12.97 -3.70 -3.44
CA ALA A 127 -13.30 -4.92 -4.18
C ALA A 127 -14.29 -5.83 -3.44
N SER A 128 -14.27 -5.86 -2.10
CA SER A 128 -15.10 -6.74 -1.27
C SER A 128 -16.39 -6.11 -0.75
N ALA A 129 -16.50 -4.77 -0.75
CA ALA A 129 -17.60 -4.02 -0.13
C ALA A 129 -19.01 -4.34 -0.69
N HIS A 130 -19.11 -4.96 -1.86
CA HIS A 130 -20.41 -5.16 -2.52
C HIS A 130 -21.16 -6.43 -2.10
N GLN A 131 -20.50 -7.39 -1.44
CA GLN A 131 -21.16 -8.67 -1.14
C GLN A 131 -22.23 -8.55 -0.03
N GLN A 132 -22.16 -7.51 0.81
CA GLN A 132 -23.16 -7.24 1.85
C GLN A 132 -24.41 -6.49 1.35
N SER A 133 -24.40 -5.93 0.14
CA SER A 133 -25.49 -5.07 -0.36
C SER A 133 -26.52 -5.78 -1.26
N GLY A 134 -26.39 -7.10 -1.46
CA GLY A 134 -27.32 -7.90 -2.28
C GLY A 134 -28.79 -7.84 -1.84
N GLU A 135 -29.08 -7.51 -0.58
CA GLU A 135 -30.45 -7.29 -0.08
C GLU A 135 -30.96 -5.84 -0.24
N LEU A 136 -30.09 -4.87 -0.55
CA LEU A 136 -30.44 -3.44 -0.64
C LEU A 136 -30.60 -2.92 -2.08
N LEU A 137 -30.28 -3.71 -3.11
CA LEU A 137 -30.36 -3.31 -4.52
C LEU A 137 -31.79 -3.20 -5.10
N ARG A 138 -32.83 -3.21 -4.26
CA ARG A 138 -34.19 -2.74 -4.64
C ARG A 138 -34.46 -1.29 -4.20
N GLY A 139 -33.42 -0.51 -3.91
CA GLY A 139 -33.51 0.91 -3.62
C GLY A 139 -33.58 1.79 -4.89
N PRO A 140 -33.95 3.07 -4.75
CA PRO A 140 -33.98 4.03 -5.85
C PRO A 140 -32.61 4.15 -6.52
N SER A 141 -32.62 4.41 -7.83
CA SER A 141 -31.42 4.63 -8.66
C SER A 141 -30.49 5.64 -8.01
N TYR A 142 -29.31 5.19 -7.57
CA TYR A 142 -28.27 6.08 -7.09
C TYR A 142 -27.81 6.98 -8.26
N PRO A 143 -27.63 8.29 -8.02
CA PRO A 143 -27.11 9.17 -9.05
C PRO A 143 -25.74 8.66 -9.50
N THR A 144 -25.54 8.56 -10.82
CA THR A 144 -24.26 8.15 -11.41
C THR A 144 -23.16 9.07 -10.89
N THR A 145 -22.21 8.51 -10.15
CA THR A 145 -21.05 9.27 -9.66
C THR A 145 -20.18 9.61 -10.85
N SER A 146 -20.08 10.90 -11.20
CA SER A 146 -19.21 11.35 -12.27
C SER A 146 -17.81 11.59 -11.71
N PHE A 147 -16.89 10.67 -11.97
CA PHE A 147 -15.47 10.89 -11.73
C PHE A 147 -14.83 11.59 -12.92
N SER A 148 -13.86 12.46 -12.66
CA SER A 148 -12.97 13.01 -13.67
C SER A 148 -11.56 12.48 -13.42
N VAL A 149 -10.93 11.91 -14.44
CA VAL A 149 -9.55 11.39 -14.36
C VAL A 149 -8.68 12.23 -15.29
N THR A 150 -7.63 12.83 -14.74
CA THR A 150 -6.61 13.54 -15.51
C THR A 150 -5.23 12.97 -15.20
N ILE A 151 -4.31 13.08 -16.16
CA ILE A 151 -2.93 12.61 -16.05
C ILE A 151 -2.00 13.72 -16.46
N GLY A 152 -0.86 13.81 -15.79
CA GLY A 152 0.20 14.73 -16.19
C GLY A 152 1.33 14.77 -15.20
N SER A 153 2.33 15.59 -15.53
CA SER A 153 3.54 15.81 -14.72
C SER A 153 3.59 17.18 -14.08
N ILE A 154 2.64 18.07 -14.40
CA ILE A 154 2.50 19.41 -13.82
C ILE A 154 1.09 19.51 -13.24
N ALA A 155 0.99 19.96 -11.99
CA ALA A 155 -0.26 20.18 -11.31
C ALA A 155 -0.61 21.68 -11.35
N GLY A 156 -1.67 22.03 -12.08
CA GLY A 156 -2.18 23.39 -12.18
C GLY A 156 -3.55 23.55 -11.55
N SER A 157 -3.92 24.80 -11.30
CA SER A 157 -5.31 25.18 -11.02
C SER A 157 -5.60 26.58 -11.53
N SER A 158 -6.85 27.01 -11.52
CA SER A 158 -7.26 28.32 -12.05
C SER A 158 -6.50 29.49 -11.42
N ASP A 159 -6.12 29.39 -10.15
CA ASP A 159 -5.53 30.50 -9.39
C ASP A 159 -4.07 30.25 -9.00
N PHE A 160 -3.47 29.18 -9.52
CA PHE A 160 -2.09 28.79 -9.21
C PHE A 160 -1.38 28.36 -10.50
N ASP A 161 -0.40 29.18 -10.91
CA ASP A 161 0.54 28.85 -12.00
C ASP A 161 1.24 27.54 -11.63
N GLY A 162 0.92 26.46 -12.34
CA GLY A 162 1.10 25.09 -11.86
C GLY A 162 2.47 24.78 -11.25
N PHE A 163 2.48 23.85 -10.28
CA PHE A 163 3.69 23.34 -9.66
C PHE A 163 4.07 21.96 -10.18
N ASP A 164 5.32 21.59 -9.94
CA ASP A 164 5.81 20.22 -10.10
C ASP A 164 5.37 19.36 -8.89
N PRO A 165 4.41 18.43 -9.05
CA PRO A 165 3.95 17.53 -7.99
C PRO A 165 5.02 16.57 -7.48
N SER A 166 6.20 16.48 -8.12
CA SER A 166 7.36 15.74 -7.61
C SER A 166 8.27 16.55 -6.67
N SER A 167 7.98 17.84 -6.45
CA SER A 167 8.76 18.73 -5.60
C SER A 167 8.12 18.93 -4.21
N TRP A 168 8.90 18.70 -3.15
CA TRP A 168 8.52 19.03 -1.78
C TRP A 168 8.16 20.50 -1.61
N THR A 169 8.92 21.39 -2.24
CA THR A 169 8.70 22.84 -2.16
C THR A 169 7.40 23.24 -2.88
N GLY A 170 7.11 22.64 -4.04
CA GLY A 170 5.86 22.86 -4.77
C GLY A 170 4.64 22.51 -3.91
N TRP A 171 4.64 21.31 -3.32
CA TRP A 171 3.59 20.88 -2.39
C TRP A 171 3.48 21.77 -1.17
N PHE A 172 4.60 22.10 -0.54
CA PHE A 172 4.59 22.91 0.67
C PHE A 172 3.92 24.27 0.43
N HIS A 173 4.28 24.96 -0.66
CA HIS A 173 3.65 26.23 -1.03
C HIS A 173 2.18 26.09 -1.42
N TYR A 174 1.82 25.04 -2.17
CA TYR A 174 0.42 24.77 -2.52
C TYR A 174 -0.44 24.59 -1.27
N LEU A 175 0.02 23.76 -0.31
CA LEU A 175 -0.71 23.49 0.93
C LEU A 175 -0.77 24.71 1.85
N GLU A 176 0.31 25.48 1.92
CA GLU A 176 0.36 26.73 2.70
C GLU A 176 -0.63 27.76 2.14
N GLU A 177 -0.67 27.95 0.82
CA GLU A 177 -1.61 28.87 0.18
C GLU A 177 -3.05 28.43 0.37
N ARG A 178 -3.32 27.12 0.22
CA ARG A 178 -4.64 26.55 0.50
C ARG A 178 -5.06 26.79 1.95
N TYR A 179 -4.16 26.58 2.91
CA TYR A 179 -4.45 26.83 4.33
C TYR A 179 -4.76 28.31 4.59
N ARG A 180 -4.01 29.22 3.94
CA ARG A 180 -4.18 30.67 4.07
C ARG A 180 -5.52 31.15 3.50
N ARG A 181 -5.95 30.60 2.36
CA ARG A 181 -7.20 30.98 1.69
C ARG A 181 -8.44 30.30 2.24
N GLY A 182 -8.29 29.19 2.98
CA GLY A 182 -9.41 28.40 3.47
C GLY A 182 -9.83 27.29 2.49
N PRO A 183 -10.52 26.25 2.98
CA PRO A 183 -10.90 25.08 2.18
C PRO A 183 -11.89 25.39 1.05
N GLU A 184 -12.66 26.46 1.15
CA GLU A 184 -13.58 26.95 0.12
C GLU A 184 -12.88 27.38 -1.18
N HIS A 185 -11.60 27.70 -1.09
CA HIS A 185 -10.74 27.98 -2.25
C HIS A 185 -9.94 26.73 -2.65
N ALA A 186 -10.44 25.53 -2.35
CA ALA A 186 -9.81 24.29 -2.79
C ALA A 186 -9.78 24.26 -4.33
N LEU A 187 -8.60 24.57 -4.83
CA LEU A 187 -8.27 24.55 -6.23
C LEU A 187 -8.38 23.12 -6.75
N ASP A 188 -9.32 22.88 -7.66
CA ASP A 188 -9.38 21.63 -8.43
C ASP A 188 -8.04 21.48 -9.15
N ILE A 189 -7.24 20.51 -8.69
CA ILE A 189 -5.97 20.20 -9.34
C ILE A 189 -6.29 19.57 -10.69
N GLN A 190 -5.90 20.26 -11.75
CA GLN A 190 -5.86 19.70 -13.09
C GLN A 190 -4.42 19.35 -13.41
N LEU A 191 -4.22 18.14 -13.90
CA LEU A 191 -2.92 17.73 -14.39
C LEU A 191 -2.78 18.11 -15.86
N ALA A 192 -1.61 18.64 -16.19
CA ALA A 192 -1.19 18.98 -17.53
C ALA A 192 0.21 18.42 -17.80
N GLY A 193 0.58 18.34 -19.08
CA GLY A 193 1.88 17.86 -19.53
C GLY A 193 1.78 16.63 -20.43
N SER A 194 2.94 16.01 -20.67
CA SER A 194 3.05 14.74 -21.41
C SER A 194 2.27 13.67 -20.66
N ASP A 195 1.37 12.96 -21.35
CA ASP A 195 0.78 11.72 -20.86
C ASP A 195 1.76 10.54 -20.96
N ASP A 196 2.99 10.77 -21.45
CA ASP A 196 4.04 9.77 -21.68
C ASP A 196 3.56 8.56 -22.50
N GLY A 197 2.55 8.77 -23.36
CA GLY A 197 1.90 7.72 -24.13
C GLY A 197 1.02 6.81 -23.29
N LEU A 198 0.55 7.26 -22.13
CA LEU A 198 -0.41 6.53 -21.30
C LEU A 198 -1.81 6.65 -21.86
N SER A 199 -2.42 5.50 -22.09
CA SER A 199 -3.85 5.38 -22.31
C SER A 199 -4.56 5.14 -20.98
N VAL A 200 -5.69 5.82 -20.82
CA VAL A 200 -6.59 5.64 -19.68
C VAL A 200 -7.86 5.00 -20.17
N THR A 201 -8.20 3.87 -19.57
CA THR A 201 -9.51 3.24 -19.78
C THR A 201 -10.24 3.22 -18.46
N THR A 202 -11.55 3.45 -18.50
CA THR A 202 -12.40 3.42 -17.32
C THR A 202 -13.55 2.45 -17.52
N GLU A 203 -13.89 1.71 -16.47
CA GLU A 203 -14.93 0.68 -16.48
C GLU A 203 -15.62 0.65 -15.12
N GLY A 204 -16.95 0.54 -15.06
CA GLY A 204 -17.68 0.53 -13.78
C GLY A 204 -18.15 1.93 -13.34
N GLY A 205 -18.25 2.16 -12.02
CA GLY A 205 -18.70 3.43 -11.44
C GLY A 205 -20.23 3.63 -11.42
N TYR A 206 -21.01 2.62 -11.79
CA TYR A 206 -22.48 2.66 -11.78
C TYR A 206 -23.05 1.94 -10.56
N ASN A 207 -24.21 2.39 -10.05
CA ASN A 207 -24.96 1.73 -8.98
C ASN A 207 -24.14 1.43 -7.70
N GLY A 208 -23.26 2.35 -7.28
CA GLY A 208 -22.43 2.16 -6.10
C GLY A 208 -21.26 1.16 -6.30
N THR A 209 -21.00 0.74 -7.53
CA THR A 209 -19.78 -0.03 -7.83
C THR A 209 -18.57 0.89 -7.95
N PRO A 210 -17.37 0.46 -7.50
CA PRO A 210 -16.14 1.20 -7.75
C PRO A 210 -15.91 1.41 -9.25
N LEU A 211 -15.38 2.58 -9.61
CA LEU A 211 -14.84 2.88 -10.93
C LEU A 211 -13.45 2.26 -11.03
N ARG A 212 -13.28 1.35 -12.00
CA ARG A 212 -11.98 0.85 -12.41
C ARG A 212 -11.34 1.84 -13.36
N ILE A 213 -10.10 2.18 -13.10
CA ILE A 213 -9.27 3.06 -13.94
C ILE A 213 -8.00 2.28 -14.26
N MET A 214 -7.75 2.00 -15.54
CA MET A 214 -6.57 1.28 -15.98
C MET A 214 -5.67 2.19 -16.79
N PHE A 215 -4.41 2.26 -16.36
CA PHE A 215 -3.34 3.03 -16.95
C PHE A 215 -2.43 2.08 -17.72
N THR A 216 -2.40 2.22 -19.04
CA THR A 216 -1.58 1.37 -19.91
C THR A 216 -0.70 2.22 -20.78
N ARG A 217 0.62 2.03 -20.68
CA ARG A 217 1.57 2.71 -21.56
C ARG A 217 1.52 2.07 -22.94
N GLN A 218 1.27 2.87 -23.96
CA GLN A 218 1.36 2.40 -25.33
C GLN A 218 2.84 2.16 -25.67
N ALA A 219 3.14 0.99 -26.23
CA ALA A 219 4.47 0.68 -26.71
C ALA A 219 4.83 1.62 -27.88
N SER A 220 5.49 2.73 -27.58
CA SER A 220 6.01 3.61 -28.62
C SER A 220 7.32 3.03 -29.14
N ALA A 221 7.37 2.77 -30.44
CA ALA A 221 8.51 2.15 -31.13
C ALA A 221 9.82 2.95 -31.08
N SER A 222 9.81 4.16 -30.50
CA SER A 222 10.96 5.07 -30.46
C SER A 222 11.39 5.50 -29.06
N PHE A 223 10.79 4.96 -27.99
CA PHE A 223 11.16 5.36 -26.63
C PHE A 223 12.21 4.40 -26.08
N ASP A 224 13.48 4.69 -26.38
CA ASP A 224 14.62 4.14 -25.64
C ASP A 224 14.58 4.71 -24.21
N PHE A 225 13.74 4.10 -23.37
CA PHE A 225 13.64 4.49 -21.99
C PHE A 225 14.93 4.06 -21.27
N HIS A 226 15.83 5.02 -21.05
CA HIS A 226 17.01 4.79 -20.23
C HIS A 226 16.57 4.70 -18.77
N THR A 227 16.85 3.56 -18.12
CA THR A 227 16.50 3.30 -16.72
C THR A 227 17.04 4.36 -15.75
N THR A 228 18.07 5.12 -16.14
CA THR A 228 18.62 6.26 -15.40
C THR A 228 17.69 7.47 -15.31
N GLU A 229 16.66 7.55 -16.16
CA GLU A 229 15.67 8.64 -16.15
C GLU A 229 14.49 8.36 -15.21
N ILE A 230 14.44 7.20 -14.55
CA ILE A 230 13.36 6.88 -13.60
C ILE A 230 13.33 7.91 -12.47
N GLY A 231 12.20 8.61 -12.35
CA GLY A 231 12.00 9.70 -11.40
C GLY A 231 12.31 11.10 -11.94
N ALA A 232 12.93 11.23 -13.12
CA ALA A 232 13.23 12.53 -13.75
C ALA A 232 11.95 13.24 -14.22
N ARG A 233 11.00 12.46 -14.72
CA ARG A 233 9.65 12.88 -15.06
C ARG A 233 8.69 11.90 -14.44
N ARG A 234 7.87 12.41 -13.54
CA ARG A 234 6.86 11.60 -12.87
C ARG A 234 5.51 11.93 -13.43
N THR A 235 4.77 10.87 -13.65
CA THR A 235 3.40 10.99 -14.08
C THR A 235 2.50 10.76 -12.88
N TYR A 236 1.54 11.66 -12.72
CA TYR A 236 0.53 11.58 -11.70
C TYR A 236 -0.82 11.31 -12.34
N ALA A 237 -1.72 10.69 -11.58
CA ALA A 237 -3.13 10.64 -11.88
C ALA A 237 -3.89 11.45 -10.84
N ALA A 238 -4.75 12.36 -11.29
CA ALA A 238 -5.71 13.05 -10.43
C ALA A 238 -7.11 12.49 -10.71
N ILE A 239 -7.73 11.96 -9.68
CA ILE A 239 -9.10 11.44 -9.70
C ILE A 239 -9.93 12.40 -8.88
N ALA A 240 -10.86 13.09 -9.52
CA ALA A 240 -11.74 14.05 -8.89
C ALA A 240 -13.18 13.50 -8.83
N GLY A 241 -13.82 13.70 -7.68
CA GLY A 241 -15.22 13.41 -7.42
C GLY A 241 -15.91 14.58 -6.70
N LYS A 242 -17.06 14.31 -6.10
CA LYS A 242 -17.83 15.25 -5.26
C LYS A 242 -17.15 15.55 -3.93
N ALA A 243 -16.56 14.53 -3.29
CA ALA A 243 -15.93 14.60 -1.97
C ALA A 243 -14.51 15.18 -2.03
N GLY A 244 -13.87 15.22 -3.20
CA GLY A 244 -12.53 15.77 -3.34
C GLY A 244 -11.80 15.30 -4.57
N THR A 245 -10.49 15.52 -4.55
CA THR A 245 -9.53 15.02 -5.53
C THR A 245 -8.48 14.20 -4.82
N GLN A 246 -8.19 13.01 -5.35
CA GLN A 246 -7.02 12.25 -4.95
C GLN A 246 -5.96 12.29 -6.05
N LEU A 247 -4.72 12.58 -5.66
CA LEU A 247 -3.59 12.59 -6.57
C LEU A 247 -2.66 11.41 -6.25
N PHE A 248 -2.22 10.69 -7.27
CA PHE A 248 -1.38 9.52 -7.14
C PHE A 248 -0.11 9.65 -7.96
N ALA A 249 1.05 9.39 -7.35
CA ALA A 249 2.27 9.15 -8.11
C ALA A 249 2.13 7.78 -8.79
N LEU A 250 2.04 7.76 -10.12
CA LEU A 250 2.02 6.50 -10.85
C LEU A 250 3.43 5.89 -10.80
N PRO A 251 3.58 4.60 -10.49
CA PRO A 251 4.90 3.97 -10.39
C PRO A 251 5.45 3.65 -11.77
N LEU A 252 5.55 4.66 -12.63
CA LEU A 252 5.88 4.51 -14.04
C LEU A 252 7.30 5.02 -14.36
N PRO A 253 8.01 4.32 -15.26
CA PRO A 253 7.63 3.02 -15.82
C PRO A 253 7.72 1.88 -14.78
N TRP A 254 6.83 0.89 -14.94
CA TRP A 254 6.87 -0.38 -14.22
C TRP A 254 6.99 -1.53 -15.20
N GLY A 255 7.89 -2.46 -14.91
CA GLY A 255 8.15 -3.65 -15.73
C GLY A 255 9.58 -3.67 -16.27
N ASP A 256 9.79 -4.50 -17.28
CA ASP A 256 11.05 -4.52 -18.03
C ASP A 256 10.96 -3.56 -19.23
N SER A 257 12.08 -3.41 -19.97
CA SER A 257 12.13 -2.54 -21.15
C SER A 257 11.21 -2.97 -22.29
N TYR A 258 10.66 -4.19 -22.26
CA TYR A 258 9.90 -4.78 -23.36
C TYR A 258 8.39 -4.77 -23.08
N TYR A 259 7.98 -4.86 -21.82
CA TYR A 259 6.58 -4.97 -21.42
C TYR A 259 6.24 -3.93 -20.34
N SER A 260 5.37 -2.98 -20.72
CA SER A 260 4.74 -2.13 -19.71
C SER A 260 3.69 -2.93 -18.98
N THR A 261 3.86 -3.05 -17.67
CA THR A 261 2.82 -3.62 -16.81
C THR A 261 1.71 -2.60 -16.63
N PRO A 262 0.42 -2.97 -16.83
CA PRO A 262 -0.67 -2.06 -16.55
C PRO A 262 -0.75 -1.76 -15.05
N PHE A 263 -1.04 -0.51 -14.73
CA PHE A 263 -1.36 -0.08 -13.38
C PHE A 263 -2.86 0.16 -13.30
N GLU A 264 -3.51 -0.37 -12.28
CA GLU A 264 -4.95 -0.26 -12.08
C GLU A 264 -5.24 0.53 -10.81
N MET A 265 -6.36 1.24 -10.80
CA MET A 265 -6.87 1.92 -9.63
C MET A 265 -8.37 1.71 -9.52
N LEU A 266 -8.84 1.39 -8.33
CA LEU A 266 -10.26 1.35 -8.03
C LEU A 266 -10.64 2.61 -7.28
N ALA A 267 -11.46 3.48 -7.87
CA ALA A 267 -12.01 4.65 -7.22
C ALA A 267 -13.43 4.39 -6.72
N PHE A 268 -13.72 4.81 -5.51
CA PHE A 268 -15.06 4.77 -4.92
C PHE A 268 -15.28 6.05 -4.13
N GLU A 269 -16.49 6.56 -4.19
CA GLU A 269 -16.87 7.77 -3.49
C GLU A 269 -18.19 7.54 -2.77
N ASP A 270 -18.19 7.89 -1.48
CA ASP A 270 -19.39 8.10 -0.69
C ASP A 270 -19.61 9.61 -0.44
N ASP A 271 -20.65 9.96 0.32
CA ASP A 271 -20.99 11.37 0.60
C ASP A 271 -19.90 12.14 1.36
N ARG A 272 -18.88 11.46 1.90
CA ARG A 272 -17.86 12.06 2.77
C ARG A 272 -16.45 11.94 2.22
N GLN A 273 -16.17 10.91 1.43
CA GLN A 273 -14.80 10.57 1.07
C GLN A 273 -14.71 9.94 -0.31
N LEU A 274 -13.76 10.47 -1.09
CA LEU A 274 -13.18 9.80 -2.24
C LEU A 274 -12.06 8.87 -1.75
N ARG A 275 -12.12 7.59 -2.11
CA ARG A 275 -11.10 6.58 -1.85
C ARG A 275 -10.66 5.97 -3.16
N CYS A 276 -9.36 5.86 -3.39
CA CYS A 276 -8.85 5.10 -4.52
C CYS A 276 -7.81 4.08 -4.06
N ASP A 277 -7.99 2.82 -4.43
CA ASP A 277 -7.09 1.72 -4.08
C ASP A 277 -6.19 1.39 -5.29
N PRO A 278 -4.86 1.56 -5.19
CA PRO A 278 -3.94 1.20 -6.26
C PRO A 278 -3.74 -0.32 -6.34
N VAL A 279 -3.71 -0.84 -7.57
CA VAL A 279 -3.53 -2.27 -7.87
C VAL A 279 -2.48 -2.42 -8.97
N LEU A 280 -1.37 -3.06 -8.63
CA LEU A 280 -0.31 -3.37 -9.58
C LEU A 280 -0.58 -4.75 -10.22
N ARG A 281 -0.62 -4.84 -11.55
CA ARG A 281 -0.83 -6.10 -12.29
C ARG A 281 0.49 -6.76 -12.72
N ASP A 282 1.40 -6.96 -11.77
CA ASP A 282 2.70 -7.58 -12.02
C ASP A 282 2.75 -9.02 -11.48
N GLU A 283 2.96 -10.01 -12.35
CA GLU A 283 3.04 -11.43 -11.97
C GLU A 283 4.08 -11.72 -10.88
N ARG A 284 5.14 -10.92 -10.82
CA ARG A 284 6.28 -11.11 -9.92
C ARG A 284 6.13 -10.25 -8.66
N TRP A 285 5.73 -9.00 -8.79
CA TRP A 285 5.85 -8.05 -7.69
C TRP A 285 4.50 -7.68 -7.06
N ALA A 286 3.37 -7.98 -7.70
CA ALA A 286 2.06 -7.59 -7.17
C ALA A 286 1.77 -8.16 -5.79
N GLY A 287 2.13 -9.42 -5.53
CA GLY A 287 1.98 -10.04 -4.21
C GLY A 287 2.76 -9.28 -3.13
N LEU A 288 4.03 -8.97 -3.41
CA LEU A 288 4.90 -8.20 -2.52
C LEU A 288 4.30 -6.82 -2.19
N VAL A 289 3.90 -6.07 -3.21
CA VAL A 289 3.28 -4.74 -3.05
C VAL A 289 1.97 -4.84 -2.28
N ALA A 290 1.15 -5.85 -2.56
CA ALA A 290 -0.13 -6.03 -1.88
C ALA A 290 0.02 -6.35 -0.39
N TYR A 291 0.99 -7.17 0.01
CA TYR A 291 1.27 -7.38 1.43
C TYR A 291 1.84 -6.13 2.11
N LEU A 292 2.70 -5.38 1.41
CA LEU A 292 3.24 -4.12 1.92
C LEU A 292 2.13 -3.08 2.14
N ASN A 293 1.22 -2.92 1.17
CA ASN A 293 0.00 -2.10 1.25
C ASN A 293 -0.87 -2.42 2.49
N ARG A 294 -0.72 -3.63 3.05
CA ARG A 294 -1.53 -4.12 4.17
C ARG A 294 -0.76 -4.13 5.49
N GLY A 295 0.46 -3.59 5.51
CA GLY A 295 1.35 -3.63 6.67
C GLY A 295 1.83 -5.04 7.04
N ARG A 296 1.71 -6.03 6.13
CA ARG A 296 2.08 -7.43 6.36
C ARG A 296 3.49 -7.71 5.89
N VAL A 297 4.43 -6.98 6.47
CA VAL A 297 5.84 -7.00 6.09
C VAL A 297 6.46 -8.39 6.26
N ASP A 298 6.02 -9.16 7.26
CA ASP A 298 6.49 -10.53 7.50
C ASP A 298 6.19 -11.45 6.31
N LEU A 299 4.97 -11.38 5.76
CA LEU A 299 4.57 -12.15 4.58
C LEU A 299 5.25 -11.66 3.31
N ALA A 300 5.40 -10.33 3.17
CA ALA A 300 6.17 -9.74 2.07
C ALA A 300 7.63 -10.23 2.08
N TYR A 301 8.25 -10.32 3.26
CA TYR A 301 9.61 -10.80 3.42
C TYR A 301 9.77 -12.28 3.04
N GLU A 302 8.80 -13.14 3.37
CA GLU A 302 8.81 -14.55 2.91
C GLU A 302 8.79 -14.66 1.38
N ILE A 303 7.98 -13.84 0.70
CA ILE A 303 8.01 -13.76 -0.78
C ILE A 303 9.41 -13.36 -1.24
N LEU A 304 9.96 -12.33 -0.61
CA LEU A 304 11.22 -11.76 -1.04
C LEU A 304 12.41 -12.70 -0.86
N LYS A 305 12.44 -13.52 0.20
CA LYS A 305 13.45 -14.59 0.37
C LYS A 305 13.55 -15.51 -0.84
N SER A 306 12.40 -15.81 -1.45
CA SER A 306 12.32 -16.68 -2.63
C SER A 306 12.65 -15.97 -3.94
N ALA A 307 12.72 -14.63 -3.91
CA ALA A 307 12.97 -13.75 -5.05
C ALA A 307 14.28 -12.94 -4.93
N GLN A 308 15.17 -13.29 -3.98
CA GLN A 308 16.41 -12.54 -3.74
C GLN A 308 17.27 -12.45 -4.99
N ASP A 309 17.47 -13.56 -5.69
CA ASP A 309 18.24 -13.58 -6.94
C ASP A 309 17.62 -12.64 -7.97
N ALA A 310 16.29 -12.65 -8.11
CA ALA A 310 15.58 -11.74 -9.02
C ALA A 310 15.71 -10.25 -8.61
N LEU A 311 15.79 -9.95 -7.32
CA LEU A 311 15.95 -8.60 -6.79
C LEU A 311 17.39 -8.07 -6.97
N PHE A 312 18.39 -8.91 -6.70
CA PHE A 312 19.79 -8.51 -6.65
C PHE A 312 20.49 -8.60 -8.01
N GLU A 313 20.12 -9.57 -8.85
CA GLU A 313 20.81 -9.79 -10.13
C GLU A 313 20.37 -8.84 -11.25
N LYS A 314 19.21 -8.16 -11.11
CA LYS A 314 18.59 -7.39 -12.19
C LYS A 314 18.05 -6.04 -11.73
N PHE A 315 18.83 -5.00 -11.95
CA PHE A 315 18.40 -3.59 -11.85
C PHE A 315 17.48 -3.13 -13.01
N GLU A 316 16.73 -4.06 -13.61
CA GLU A 316 15.81 -3.77 -14.74
C GLU A 316 14.64 -2.88 -14.28
N ASN A 317 14.18 -3.06 -13.05
CA ASN A 317 13.10 -2.26 -12.45
C ASN A 317 13.53 -1.69 -11.08
N PRO A 318 14.03 -0.44 -11.03
CA PRO A 318 14.48 0.17 -9.77
C PRO A 318 13.36 0.48 -8.78
N LEU A 319 12.10 0.59 -9.24
CA LEU A 319 10.95 0.73 -8.33
C LEU A 319 10.69 -0.58 -7.59
N ALA A 320 10.72 -1.72 -8.29
CA ALA A 320 10.66 -3.04 -7.66
C ALA A 320 11.85 -3.27 -6.72
N ALA A 321 13.06 -2.85 -7.13
CA ALA A 321 14.25 -2.88 -6.27
C ALA A 321 14.04 -2.07 -4.98
N ALA A 322 13.47 -0.87 -5.07
CA ALA A 322 13.18 -0.05 -3.91
C ALA A 322 12.16 -0.71 -2.96
N ILE A 323 11.07 -1.28 -3.48
CA ILE A 323 10.11 -2.04 -2.65
C ILE A 323 10.78 -3.20 -1.93
N GLY A 324 11.60 -3.98 -2.66
CA GLY A 324 12.38 -5.06 -2.06
C GLY A 324 13.28 -4.55 -0.93
N GLY A 325 13.94 -3.41 -1.14
CA GLY A 325 14.75 -2.74 -0.12
C GLY A 325 13.95 -2.36 1.12
N TYR A 326 12.76 -1.79 0.96
CA TYR A 326 11.88 -1.45 2.09
C TYR A 326 11.48 -2.71 2.86
N VAL A 327 11.09 -3.79 2.17
CA VAL A 327 10.71 -5.05 2.82
C VAL A 327 11.88 -5.68 3.56
N LEU A 328 13.07 -5.77 2.95
CA LEU A 328 14.28 -6.29 3.58
C LEU A 328 14.62 -5.52 4.84
N LEU A 329 14.76 -4.20 4.73
CA LEU A 329 15.18 -3.36 5.86
C LEU A 329 14.11 -3.28 6.96
N SER A 330 12.83 -3.47 6.64
CA SER A 330 11.77 -3.57 7.65
C SER A 330 11.77 -4.91 8.40
N SER A 331 12.39 -5.94 7.84
CA SER A 331 12.46 -7.30 8.40
C SER A 331 13.78 -7.63 9.10
N LEU A 332 14.74 -6.71 9.06
CA LEU A 332 16.06 -6.87 9.66
C LEU A 332 15.97 -7.19 11.16
N GLN A 333 16.55 -8.31 11.56
CA GLN A 333 16.88 -8.57 12.95
C GLN A 333 18.29 -8.05 13.25
N GLU A 334 18.53 -7.62 14.49
CA GLU A 334 19.88 -7.22 14.92
C GLU A 334 20.89 -8.33 14.63
N GLY A 335 21.92 -8.02 13.84
CA GLY A 335 22.98 -8.96 13.46
C GLY A 335 22.73 -9.79 12.19
N ASP A 336 21.54 -9.68 11.56
CA ASP A 336 21.29 -10.31 10.26
C ASP A 336 21.77 -9.37 9.14
N HIS A 337 23.07 -9.44 8.84
CA HIS A 337 23.68 -8.65 7.77
C HIS A 337 24.20 -9.60 6.70
N ALA A 338 23.43 -9.77 5.63
CA ALA A 338 24.00 -10.33 4.42
C ALA A 338 25.09 -9.37 3.92
N ASN A 339 26.27 -9.91 3.63
CA ASN A 339 27.47 -9.12 3.34
C ASN A 339 27.32 -8.19 2.12
N ASP A 340 26.37 -8.49 1.22
CA ASP A 340 26.27 -7.83 -0.09
C ASP A 340 25.25 -6.67 -0.12
N TRP A 341 24.40 -6.54 0.91
CA TRP A 341 23.39 -5.48 0.95
C TRP A 341 23.94 -4.05 0.92
N PRO A 342 25.06 -3.73 1.60
CA PRO A 342 25.58 -2.36 1.60
C PRO A 342 25.92 -1.88 0.19
N GLU A 343 26.55 -2.74 -0.61
CA GLU A 343 26.92 -2.46 -2.00
C GLU A 343 25.68 -2.37 -2.90
N TRP A 344 24.70 -3.26 -2.73
CA TRP A 344 23.47 -3.21 -3.49
C TRP A 344 22.67 -1.91 -3.24
N LEU A 345 22.55 -1.49 -1.98
CA LEU A 345 21.88 -0.23 -1.61
C LEU A 345 22.61 0.99 -2.16
N ASP A 346 23.94 0.99 -2.10
CA ASP A 346 24.76 2.07 -2.65
C ASP A 346 24.63 2.14 -4.19
N ASN A 347 24.61 0.99 -4.86
CA ASN A 347 24.32 0.92 -6.29
C ASN A 347 22.92 1.47 -6.63
N LEU A 348 21.90 1.14 -5.85
CA LEU A 348 20.54 1.67 -6.05
C LEU A 348 20.51 3.20 -5.88
N ALA A 349 21.19 3.75 -4.87
CA ALA A 349 21.27 5.19 -4.64
C ALA A 349 22.03 5.94 -5.75
N ARG A 350 23.12 5.36 -6.26
CA ARG A 350 24.00 6.01 -7.26
C ARG A 350 23.55 5.83 -8.71
N ARG A 351 23.06 4.64 -9.09
CA ARG A 351 22.68 4.34 -10.49
C ARG A 351 21.37 5.00 -10.92
N PHE A 352 20.51 5.34 -9.97
CA PHE A 352 19.22 5.98 -10.21
C PHE A 352 19.17 7.36 -9.55
N PRO A 353 19.93 8.35 -10.07
CA PRO A 353 20.10 9.65 -9.43
C PRO A 353 18.80 10.47 -9.30
N ARG A 354 17.73 10.04 -9.96
CA ARG A 354 16.42 10.68 -9.94
C ARG A 354 15.39 9.92 -9.09
N LEU A 355 15.78 8.76 -8.54
CA LEU A 355 14.98 7.99 -7.60
C LEU A 355 15.36 8.39 -6.16
N PRO A 356 14.47 9.07 -5.40
CA PRO A 356 14.74 9.46 -4.01
C PRO A 356 14.74 8.29 -3.03
N ASP A 357 14.06 7.19 -3.36
CA ASP A 357 13.95 6.01 -2.51
C ASP A 357 15.31 5.33 -2.27
N GLY A 358 16.21 5.32 -3.27
CA GLY A 358 17.54 4.70 -3.15
C GLY A 358 18.37 5.29 -2.01
N PRO A 359 18.61 6.62 -1.97
CA PRO A 359 19.30 7.26 -0.85
C PRO A 359 18.60 7.05 0.51
N ILE A 360 17.26 7.01 0.57
CA ILE A 360 16.53 6.75 1.82
C ILE A 360 16.85 5.35 2.36
N LEU A 361 16.81 4.34 1.49
CA LEU A 361 17.10 2.96 1.88
C LEU A 361 18.54 2.82 2.39
N ARG A 362 19.50 3.44 1.68
CA ARG A 362 20.91 3.45 2.10
C ARG A 362 21.09 4.17 3.44
N ALA A 363 20.47 5.34 3.63
CA ALA A 363 20.51 6.07 4.89
C ALA A 363 19.89 5.26 6.04
N LYS A 364 18.76 4.59 5.82
CA LYS A 364 18.13 3.74 6.85
C LYS A 364 19.05 2.62 7.30
N TRP A 365 19.72 1.95 6.36
CA TRP A 365 20.70 0.91 6.68
C TRP A 365 21.90 1.46 7.47
N LEU A 366 22.43 2.62 7.09
CA LEU A 366 23.53 3.29 7.80
C LEU A 366 23.15 3.62 9.24
N LEU A 367 21.97 4.21 9.44
CA LEU A 367 21.44 4.55 10.77
C LEU A 367 21.22 3.30 11.63
N SER A 368 20.84 2.16 11.04
CA SER A 368 20.66 0.91 11.79
C SER A 368 21.97 0.28 12.27
N GLN A 369 23.13 0.69 11.72
CA GLN A 369 24.43 0.19 12.18
C GLN A 369 24.86 0.82 13.52
N ASN A 370 24.24 1.94 13.92
CA ASN A 370 24.57 2.68 15.14
C ASN A 370 26.07 3.06 15.26
N VAL A 371 26.68 3.44 14.13
CA VAL A 371 28.06 3.93 14.05
C VAL A 371 28.03 5.45 13.82
N GLU A 372 28.77 6.21 14.63
CA GLU A 372 28.75 7.69 14.57
C GLU A 372 29.19 8.23 13.19
N GLU A 373 30.18 7.59 12.58
CA GLU A 373 30.70 7.94 11.24
C GLU A 373 29.62 7.81 10.15
N HIS A 374 28.68 6.88 10.32
CA HIS A 374 27.57 6.68 9.40
C HIS A 374 26.49 7.76 9.52
N LEU A 375 26.43 8.52 10.63
CA LEU A 375 25.42 9.56 10.82
C LEU A 375 25.57 10.68 9.78
N TYR A 376 26.80 11.08 9.48
CA TYR A 376 27.08 12.11 8.49
C TYR A 376 26.75 11.63 7.07
N GLU A 377 27.13 10.40 6.70
CA GLU A 377 26.79 9.83 5.38
C GLU A 377 25.27 9.68 5.22
N ALA A 378 24.57 9.18 6.25
CA ALA A 378 23.12 9.07 6.25
C ALA A 378 22.44 10.44 6.09
N HIS A 379 22.96 11.48 6.76
CA HIS A 379 22.46 12.84 6.62
C HIS A 379 22.54 13.35 5.17
N GLU A 380 23.70 13.23 4.53
CA GLU A 380 23.89 13.68 3.15
C GLU A 380 22.96 12.94 2.19
N LEU A 381 22.74 11.64 2.39
CA LEU A 381 21.82 10.83 1.60
C LEU A 381 20.35 11.22 1.78
N LEU A 382 19.93 11.54 3.01
CA LEU A 382 18.58 12.04 3.28
C LEU A 382 18.37 13.41 2.64
N TYR A 383 19.36 14.30 2.72
CA TYR A 383 19.33 15.59 2.04
C TYR A 383 19.21 15.41 0.51
N ASP A 384 20.07 14.56 -0.07
CA ASP A 384 20.03 14.21 -1.48
C ASP A 384 18.65 13.67 -1.89
N SER A 385 18.04 12.78 -1.08
CA SER A 385 16.68 12.31 -1.31
C SER A 385 15.64 13.44 -1.39
N VAL A 386 15.68 14.40 -0.45
CA VAL A 386 14.77 15.56 -0.49
C VAL A 386 14.99 16.37 -1.77
N MET A 387 16.24 16.53 -2.21
CA MET A 387 16.55 17.27 -3.45
C MET A 387 16.08 16.52 -4.72
N ARG A 388 16.05 15.18 -4.69
CA ARG A 388 15.52 14.33 -5.76
C ARG A 388 13.99 14.34 -5.86
N GLY A 389 13.29 14.81 -4.82
CA GLY A 389 11.84 14.95 -4.79
C GLY A 389 11.16 13.97 -3.84
N LEU A 390 9.87 13.73 -4.04
CA LEU A 390 9.10 12.86 -3.15
C LEU A 390 9.45 11.38 -3.34
N PRO A 391 9.46 10.52 -2.32
CA PRO A 391 9.50 9.07 -2.51
C PRO A 391 8.36 8.55 -3.40
N PHE A 392 8.59 7.50 -4.18
CA PHE A 392 7.49 6.79 -4.86
C PHE A 392 6.63 6.01 -3.87
N PHE A 393 7.24 5.60 -2.75
CA PHE A 393 6.58 4.81 -1.71
C PHE A 393 6.41 5.61 -0.42
N THR A 394 5.25 5.47 0.21
CA THR A 394 4.93 6.16 1.48
C THR A 394 5.86 5.73 2.62
N THR A 395 6.30 4.47 2.64
CA THR A 395 7.32 3.98 3.57
C THR A 395 8.59 4.83 3.49
N GLY A 396 8.97 5.26 2.28
CA GLY A 396 10.07 6.18 2.06
C GLY A 396 9.86 7.54 2.73
N VAL A 397 8.64 8.07 2.68
CA VAL A 397 8.29 9.33 3.37
C VAL A 397 8.44 9.19 4.88
N VAL A 398 7.94 8.09 5.44
CA VAL A 398 8.05 7.80 6.88
C VAL A 398 9.51 7.72 7.30
N TRP A 399 10.33 6.93 6.58
CA TRP A 399 11.75 6.77 6.89
C TRP A 399 12.57 8.03 6.65
N LEU A 400 12.20 8.84 5.67
CA LEU A 400 12.80 10.16 5.44
C LEU A 400 12.55 11.08 6.64
N ILE A 401 11.33 11.11 7.17
CA ILE A 401 10.99 11.89 8.37
C ILE A 401 11.79 11.39 9.58
N GLU A 402 11.78 10.09 9.85
CA GLU A 402 12.54 9.48 10.96
C GLU A 402 14.05 9.78 10.85
N GLY A 403 14.62 9.61 9.66
CA GLY A 403 16.03 9.83 9.41
C GLY A 403 16.42 11.32 9.58
N LEU A 404 15.59 12.24 9.07
CA LEU A 404 15.82 13.67 9.25
C LEU A 404 15.67 14.08 10.71
N GLU A 405 14.75 13.50 11.48
CA GLU A 405 14.64 13.73 12.92
C GLU A 405 15.90 13.33 13.67
N GLN A 406 16.49 12.18 13.33
CA GLN A 406 17.72 11.69 13.95
C GLN A 406 18.95 12.52 13.57
N THR A 407 19.02 13.00 12.34
CA THR A 407 20.21 13.66 11.79
C THR A 407 20.16 15.20 11.79
N SER A 408 19.04 15.81 12.19
CA SER A 408 18.84 17.28 12.13
C SER A 408 19.38 18.08 13.33
N ILE A 409 19.89 17.42 14.37
CA ILE A 409 20.36 18.10 15.58
C ILE A 409 21.49 19.08 15.22
N GLY A 410 21.28 20.37 15.51
CA GLY A 410 22.25 21.42 15.22
C GLY A 410 22.33 21.86 13.75
N CYS A 411 21.45 21.37 12.87
CA CYS A 411 21.38 21.76 11.45
C CYS A 411 20.10 22.58 11.16
N PRO A 412 20.20 23.92 11.01
CA PRO A 412 19.05 24.76 10.68
C PRO A 412 18.36 24.40 9.35
N THR A 413 19.15 24.10 8.31
CA THR A 413 18.65 23.66 7.00
C THR A 413 17.81 22.40 7.13
N CYS A 414 18.27 21.43 7.91
CA CYS A 414 17.59 20.16 8.14
C CYS A 414 16.30 20.33 8.92
N THR A 415 16.30 21.23 9.90
CA THR A 415 15.07 21.62 10.62
C THR A 415 14.04 22.20 9.66
N GLU A 416 14.46 23.04 8.71
CA GLU A 416 13.58 23.58 7.68
C GLU A 416 13.06 22.50 6.72
N LEU A 417 13.92 21.59 6.26
CA LEU A 417 13.52 20.48 5.40
C LEU A 417 12.54 19.55 6.11
N LEU A 418 12.83 19.15 7.35
CA LEU A 418 11.93 18.33 8.17
C LEU A 418 10.57 19.00 8.36
N ARG A 419 10.55 20.33 8.58
CA ARG A 419 9.29 21.10 8.65
C ARG A 419 8.52 21.02 7.33
N LYS A 420 9.18 21.16 6.18
CA LYS A 420 8.56 21.04 4.85
C LYS A 420 8.01 19.63 4.62
N VAL A 421 8.82 18.60 4.82
CA VAL A 421 8.45 17.19 4.62
C VAL A 421 7.26 16.82 5.53
N ARG A 422 7.31 17.13 6.83
CA ARG A 422 6.18 16.90 7.75
C ARG A 422 4.92 17.69 7.35
N GLY A 423 5.08 18.92 6.87
CA GLY A 423 3.96 19.73 6.39
C GLY A 423 3.24 19.08 5.22
N VAL A 424 4.00 18.56 4.25
CA VAL A 424 3.47 17.86 3.08
C VAL A 424 2.88 16.49 3.45
N ALA A 425 3.57 15.71 4.27
CA ALA A 425 3.14 14.37 4.69
C ALA A 425 1.76 14.34 5.39
N ARG A 426 1.34 15.45 6.03
CA ARG A 426 -0.01 15.56 6.62
C ARG A 426 -1.15 15.50 5.61
N SER A 427 -0.87 15.77 4.34
CA SER A 427 -1.86 15.69 3.25
C SER A 427 -1.81 14.37 2.47
N MET A 428 -0.86 13.50 2.83
CA MET A 428 -0.66 12.21 2.17
C MET A 428 -1.50 11.11 2.81
N ASP A 429 -1.88 10.12 2.01
CA ASP A 429 -2.39 8.86 2.55
C ASP A 429 -1.24 7.88 2.79
N LEU A 430 -0.69 7.92 4.01
CA LEU A 430 0.42 7.05 4.42
C LEU A 430 -0.01 5.59 4.66
N SER A 431 -1.29 5.25 4.50
CA SER A 431 -1.77 3.87 4.62
C SER A 431 -1.60 3.05 3.34
N GLN A 432 -1.34 3.71 2.21
CA GLN A 432 -1.11 3.08 0.91
C GLN A 432 0.38 2.89 0.68
N ALA A 433 0.79 1.94 -0.17
CA ALA A 433 2.20 1.74 -0.48
C ALA A 433 2.76 2.85 -1.37
N PHE A 434 1.97 3.34 -2.33
CA PHE A 434 2.39 4.40 -3.26
C PHE A 434 2.05 5.77 -2.70
N THR A 435 2.91 6.74 -2.98
CA THR A 435 2.70 8.13 -2.59
C THR A 435 1.44 8.70 -3.23
N SER A 436 0.48 9.07 -2.39
CA SER A 436 -0.79 9.69 -2.80
C SER A 436 -1.19 10.82 -1.86
N PHE A 437 -2.05 11.71 -2.36
CA PHE A 437 -2.53 12.90 -1.67
C PHE A 437 -4.04 12.94 -1.70
N SER A 438 -4.65 13.34 -0.58
CA SER A 438 -6.09 13.56 -0.49
C SER A 438 -6.40 15.06 -0.33
N ILE A 439 -7.10 15.61 -1.31
CA ILE A 439 -7.54 17.00 -1.35
C ILE A 439 -9.05 16.99 -1.20
N ALA A 440 -9.53 17.03 0.04
CA ALA A 440 -10.97 17.08 0.33
C ALA A 440 -11.59 18.34 -0.27
N LYS A 441 -12.76 18.22 -0.89
CA LYS A 441 -13.58 19.38 -1.20
C LYS A 441 -14.21 19.89 0.10
N PRO A 442 -14.35 21.22 0.26
CA PRO A 442 -15.14 21.76 1.35
C PRO A 442 -16.52 21.13 1.25
N LEU A 443 -17.04 20.58 2.36
CA LEU A 443 -18.45 20.25 2.41
C LEU A 443 -19.17 21.57 2.14
N THR A 444 -19.75 21.71 0.95
CA THR A 444 -20.83 22.67 0.75
C THR A 444 -21.82 22.23 1.80
N ARG A 445 -21.85 22.95 2.93
CA ARG A 445 -23.05 22.97 3.74
C ARG A 445 -24.05 23.44 2.72
N ASP A 446 -24.88 22.51 2.26
CA ASP A 446 -26.21 22.86 1.82
C ASP A 446 -26.75 23.58 3.04
N VAL A 447 -26.53 24.89 3.08
CA VAL A 447 -27.41 25.80 3.75
C VAL A 447 -28.66 25.53 2.95
N GLU A 448 -29.42 24.50 3.38
CA GLU A 448 -30.85 24.55 3.28
C GLU A 448 -31.12 25.96 3.78
N GLU A 449 -31.33 26.88 2.85
CA GLU A 449 -32.17 28.01 3.09
C GLU A 449 -33.48 27.37 3.52
N THR A 450 -33.56 26.97 4.79
CA THR A 450 -34.73 27.19 5.60
C THR A 450 -34.92 28.69 5.51
N LYS A 451 -35.51 29.12 4.38
CA LYS A 451 -36.27 30.33 4.26
C LYS A 451 -37.06 30.33 5.56
N PRO A 452 -36.81 31.26 6.49
CA PRO A 452 -37.66 31.35 7.65
C PRO A 452 -39.06 31.51 7.06
N GLU A 453 -39.87 30.46 7.20
CA GLU A 453 -41.27 30.47 6.83
C GLU A 453 -41.88 31.45 7.82
N LEU A 454 -41.90 32.71 7.41
CA LEU A 454 -42.30 33.84 8.20
C LEU A 454 -43.84 33.89 8.21
N ASP A 455 -44.47 32.77 8.53
CA ASP A 455 -45.87 32.71 8.90
C ASP A 455 -45.93 32.93 10.41
N ALA A 456 -45.89 34.21 10.79
CA ALA A 456 -46.30 34.64 12.10
C ALA A 456 -47.83 34.56 12.20
N PRO A 457 -48.43 33.66 13.01
CA PRO A 457 -49.77 33.91 13.49
C PRO A 457 -49.69 35.08 14.49
N ALA A 458 -50.42 36.16 14.18
CA ALA A 458 -50.71 37.22 15.14
C ALA A 458 -51.43 36.60 16.35
N GLY A 459 -50.73 36.47 17.47
CA GLY A 459 -51.23 35.79 18.67
C GLY A 459 -50.68 36.38 19.96
N ASN A 460 -51.37 37.42 20.44
CA ASN A 460 -51.52 37.89 21.83
C ASN A 460 -50.33 37.83 22.79
N LEU A 461 -49.86 39.04 23.12
CA LEU A 461 -49.10 39.39 24.31
C LEU A 461 -49.87 38.99 25.59
N VAL A 462 -49.27 38.10 26.38
CA VAL A 462 -49.47 38.00 27.83
C VAL A 462 -48.10 37.79 28.49
N GLU A 463 -47.63 38.79 29.21
CA GLU A 463 -46.56 38.68 30.22
C GLU A 463 -47.19 38.73 31.65
N PRO A 464 -46.43 38.52 32.74
CA PRO A 464 -45.64 37.34 33.06
C PRO A 464 -45.95 36.83 34.50
N GLY A 465 -45.81 35.53 34.73
CA GLY A 465 -45.92 34.90 36.06
C GLY A 465 -44.60 34.23 36.44
N ALA A 466 -44.01 34.70 37.53
CA ALA A 466 -42.72 34.29 38.09
C ALA A 466 -42.71 32.89 38.73
N GLN A 467 -41.50 32.46 39.13
CA GLN A 467 -41.10 31.28 39.92
C GLN A 467 -40.76 30.05 39.05
N GLY A 468 -39.59 29.43 39.07
CA GLY A 468 -38.49 29.38 40.06
C GLY A 468 -38.18 27.91 40.30
N ALA A 469 -36.98 27.42 39.98
CA ALA A 469 -36.38 26.22 40.58
C ALA A 469 -34.97 25.94 40.01
N LEU A 470 -34.01 26.00 40.93
CA LEU A 470 -32.70 25.38 40.84
C LEU A 470 -32.81 23.86 40.64
N GLY A 471 -31.95 23.28 39.80
CA GLY A 471 -31.88 21.82 39.66
C GLY A 471 -30.70 21.30 38.83
N ARG A 472 -29.61 21.01 39.55
CA ARG A 472 -28.59 19.96 39.28
C ARG A 472 -27.78 19.96 37.97
N LEU A 473 -26.50 20.28 38.17
CA LEU A 473 -25.34 19.71 37.46
C LEU A 473 -25.34 18.18 37.60
N GLU A 474 -25.44 17.47 36.48
CA GLU A 474 -24.96 16.09 36.37
C GLU A 474 -23.65 16.08 35.59
N GLN A 475 -22.61 15.59 36.27
CA GLN A 475 -21.30 15.31 35.73
C GLN A 475 -21.37 14.05 34.89
N SER A 476 -21.33 14.18 33.56
CA SER A 476 -21.06 13.07 32.66
C SER A 476 -19.57 12.74 32.70
N GLN A 477 -19.25 11.58 33.30
CA GLN A 477 -17.93 10.97 33.30
C GLN A 477 -17.49 10.65 31.88
N THR A 478 -16.47 11.37 31.39
CA THR A 478 -15.72 10.99 30.20
C THR A 478 -14.81 9.83 30.57
N GLN A 479 -15.09 8.63 30.06
CA GLN A 479 -14.15 7.51 30.08
C GLN A 479 -12.91 7.88 29.26
N GLN A 480 -11.82 8.20 29.95
CA GLN A 480 -10.48 8.27 29.36
C GLN A 480 -10.00 6.85 29.09
N SER A 481 -9.91 6.50 27.81
CA SER A 481 -9.13 5.34 27.35
C SER A 481 -7.64 5.61 27.59
N SER A 482 -7.05 4.88 28.53
CA SER A 482 -5.63 4.87 28.81
C SER A 482 -4.86 4.24 27.64
N LEU A 483 -4.13 5.05 26.88
CA LEU A 483 -3.01 4.60 26.04
C LEU A 483 -1.82 4.25 26.96
N PRO A 484 -1.00 3.25 26.62
CA PRO A 484 0.16 2.89 27.43
C PRO A 484 1.22 3.99 27.37
N GLN A 485 1.63 4.50 28.54
CA GLN A 485 2.80 5.36 28.69
C GLN A 485 4.06 4.54 28.42
N LEU A 486 4.79 4.89 27.35
CA LEU A 486 6.17 4.48 27.15
C LEU A 486 7.03 5.14 28.24
N GLN A 487 7.54 4.33 29.16
CA GLN A 487 8.51 4.77 30.15
C GLN A 487 9.87 4.97 29.46
N TYR A 488 10.32 6.23 29.41
CA TYR A 488 11.69 6.56 29.06
C TYR A 488 12.63 6.12 30.19
N LEU A 489 13.49 5.16 29.90
CA LEU A 489 14.65 4.82 30.74
C LEU A 489 15.69 5.94 30.62
N THR A 490 15.79 6.75 31.67
CA THR A 490 16.95 7.62 31.90
C THR A 490 18.16 6.76 32.27
N LEU A 491 19.12 6.64 31.36
CA LEU A 491 20.45 6.10 31.64
C LEU A 491 21.25 7.17 32.41
N THR A 492 21.53 6.90 33.68
CA THR A 492 22.52 7.60 34.48
C THR A 492 23.93 7.26 33.99
N GLN A 493 24.71 8.31 33.71
CA GLN A 493 26.12 8.24 33.37
C GLN A 493 26.95 7.61 34.50
N SER A 494 27.90 6.76 34.13
CA SER A 494 29.06 6.35 34.93
C SER A 494 30.33 6.65 34.16
#